data_AF-U5ITB1-F1
#
_entry.id   AF-U5ITB1-F1
#
_cell.length_a   1.000
_cell.length_b   1.000
_cell.length_c   1.000
_cell.angle_alpha   90.00
_cell.angle_beta   90.00
_cell.angle_gamma   90.00
#
_symmetry.space_group_name_H-M   'P 1'
#
loop_
_entity.id
_entity.type
_entity.pdbx_description
1 polymer ?
#
loop_
_entity_poly.entity_id
_entity_poly.type
_entity_poly.pdbx_seq_one_letter_code
_entity_poly.pdbx_strand_id
1 'polypeptide(L)' 'FGNKEVEKIDAYVSIDVDENHLGVSTTKPKTFDPVWNENFSHEVHNAKNLSLTVFHDAAIPPDDFVANCNIPFEDMMQR' A
#
# COMPACT_ATOMS: atom_id res chain seq x y z
N PHE A 1 -27.78 -0.35 -22.58
CA PHE A 1 -26.56 -0.93 -21.99
C PHE A 1 -25.89 0.17 -21.20
N GLY A 2 -26.21 0.26 -19.90
CA GLY A 2 -25.78 1.37 -19.07
C GLY A 2 -24.27 1.28 -18.83
N ASN A 3 -23.58 2.40 -18.98
CA ASN A 3 -22.22 2.56 -18.47
C ASN A 3 -22.27 2.27 -16.97
N LYS A 4 -21.78 1.11 -16.53
CA LYS A 4 -21.44 0.93 -15.12
C LYS A 4 -20.27 1.86 -14.88
N GLU A 5 -20.51 2.98 -14.18
CA GLU A 5 -19.41 3.70 -13.57
C GLU A 5 -18.61 2.69 -12.75
N VAL A 6 -17.30 2.64 -12.98
CA VAL A 6 -16.43 1.77 -12.19
C VAL A 6 -16.45 2.33 -10.78
N GLU A 7 -16.89 1.52 -9.83
CA GLU A 7 -16.91 1.89 -8.41
C GLU A 7 -15.48 2.16 -7.95
N LYS A 8 -15.25 3.37 -7.43
CA LYS A 8 -13.94 3.80 -6.95
C LYS A 8 -13.67 3.18 -5.58
N ILE A 9 -12.39 2.96 -5.29
CA ILE A 9 -11.97 2.34 -4.04
C ILE A 9 -11.66 3.38 -2.96
N ASP A 10 -11.75 2.95 -1.71
CA ASP A 10 -11.20 3.63 -0.55
C ASP A 10 -9.78 3.10 -0.30
N ALA A 11 -8.77 3.80 -0.83
CA ALA A 11 -7.41 3.27 -0.97
C ALA A 11 -6.51 3.59 0.22
N TYR A 12 -5.77 2.60 0.73
CA TYR A 12 -4.65 2.79 1.64
C TYR A 12 -3.46 1.89 1.26
N VAL A 13 -2.28 2.18 1.81
CA VAL A 13 -1.05 1.41 1.61
C VAL A 13 -0.62 0.77 2.92
N SER A 14 -0.46 -0.56 2.94
CA SER A 14 0.30 -1.28 3.96
C SER A 14 1.78 -1.25 3.62
N ILE A 15 2.62 -0.99 4.63
CA ILE A 15 4.08 -0.95 4.53
C ILE A 15 4.63 -2.08 5.38
N ASP A 16 5.31 -3.01 4.73
CA ASP A 16 5.83 -4.22 5.36
C ASP A 16 7.32 -4.41 4.97
N VAL A 17 8.13 -4.94 5.89
CA VAL A 17 9.53 -5.32 5.63
C VAL A 17 9.72 -6.78 6.00
N ASP A 18 10.14 -7.60 5.04
CA ASP A 18 10.34 -9.05 5.22
C ASP A 18 9.16 -9.73 5.95
N GLU A 19 7.93 -9.46 5.51
CA GLU A 19 6.67 -9.96 6.09
C GLU A 19 6.29 -9.38 7.47
N ASN A 20 7.08 -8.43 8.00
CA ASN A 20 6.74 -7.70 9.22
C ASN A 20 6.03 -6.39 8.90
N HIS A 21 4.83 -6.21 9.46
CA HIS A 21 4.08 -4.98 9.32
C HIS A 21 4.72 -3.82 10.07
N LEU A 22 4.98 -2.71 9.37
CA LEU A 22 5.57 -1.50 9.93
C LEU A 22 4.56 -0.36 10.07
N GLY A 23 3.57 -0.29 9.19
CA GLY A 23 2.55 0.74 9.29
C GLY A 23 1.61 0.77 8.10
N VAL A 24 0.65 1.68 8.21
CA VAL A 24 -0.41 1.86 7.23
C VAL A 24 -0.63 3.35 6.98
N SER A 25 -0.88 3.72 5.74
CA SER A 25 -1.29 5.09 5.40
C SER A 25 -2.71 5.40 5.83
N THR A 26 -3.11 6.66 5.79
CA THR A 26 -4.53 7.00 5.87
C THR A 26 -5.29 6.48 4.63
N THR A 27 -6.55 6.10 4.81
CA THR A 27 -7.46 5.75 3.71
C THR A 27 -7.87 7.01 2.93
N LYS A 28 -7.73 7.01 1.60
CA LYS A 28 -8.25 8.04 0.71
C LYS A 28 -9.52 7.54 0.04
N PRO A 29 -10.68 8.16 0.32
CA PRO A 29 -11.95 7.61 -0.12
C PRO A 29 -12.21 7.85 -1.62
N LYS A 30 -12.86 6.89 -2.25
CA LYS A 30 -13.46 6.96 -3.60
C LYS A 30 -12.52 7.56 -4.65
N THR A 31 -11.32 6.99 -4.78
CA THR A 31 -10.32 7.43 -5.76
C THR A 31 -9.52 6.27 -6.35
N PHE A 32 -9.05 6.43 -7.60
CA PHE A 32 -8.02 5.59 -8.20
C PHE A 32 -6.66 6.29 -8.29
N ASP A 33 -6.62 7.56 -7.87
CA ASP A 33 -5.42 8.40 -7.83
C ASP A 33 -5.27 9.02 -6.43
N PRO A 34 -5.04 8.19 -5.40
CA PRO A 34 -4.85 8.67 -4.04
C PRO A 34 -3.54 9.46 -3.91
N VAL A 35 -3.60 10.61 -3.23
CA VAL A 35 -2.42 11.41 -2.87
C VAL A 35 -2.28 11.41 -1.35
N TRP A 36 -1.33 10.62 -0.82
CA TRP A 36 -1.13 10.49 0.63
C TRP A 36 -0.27 11.61 1.23
N ASN A 37 0.88 11.90 0.63
CA ASN A 37 1.89 12.84 1.18
C ASN A 37 2.26 12.53 2.65
N GLU A 38 2.34 11.25 3.00
CA GLU A 38 2.67 10.76 4.33
C GLU A 38 4.12 10.26 4.38
N ASN A 39 4.74 10.31 5.56
CA ASN A 39 6.08 9.81 5.79
C ASN A 39 6.10 8.72 6.88
N PHE A 40 6.95 7.73 6.69
CA PHE A 40 7.15 6.61 7.60
C PHE A 40 8.65 6.44 7.82
N SER A 41 9.05 6.22 9.07
CA SER A 41 10.46 6.04 9.43
C SER A 41 10.59 4.94 10.47
N HIS A 42 11.30 3.88 10.10
CA HIS A 42 11.55 2.71 10.95
C HIS A 42 13.00 2.29 10.83
N GLU A 43 13.59 1.87 11.95
CA GLU A 43 14.88 1.19 11.95
C GLU A 43 14.68 -0.29 11.62
N VAL A 44 15.45 -0.78 10.65
CA VAL A 44 15.41 -2.19 10.22
C VAL A 44 16.81 -2.76 10.16
N HIS A 45 16.95 -4.04 10.49
CA HIS A 45 18.24 -4.73 10.51
C HIS A 45 18.19 -5.95 9.61
N ASN A 46 19.23 -6.13 8.79
CA ASN A 46 19.32 -7.24 7.81
C ASN A 46 18.09 -7.37 6.91
N ALA A 47 17.44 -6.24 6.61
CA ALA A 47 16.24 -6.19 5.79
C ALA A 47 16.54 -6.53 4.33
N LYS A 48 15.67 -7.31 3.70
CA LYS A 48 15.85 -7.72 2.30
C LYS A 48 14.86 -7.05 1.38
N ASN A 49 13.60 -6.96 1.78
CA ASN A 49 12.51 -6.51 0.92
C ASN A 49 11.61 -5.49 1.62
N LEU A 50 11.35 -4.38 0.94
CA LEU A 50 10.28 -3.44 1.29
C LEU A 50 9.05 -3.76 0.42
N SER A 51 7.93 -4.05 1.07
CA SER A 51 6.65 -4.32 0.42
C SER A 51 5.68 -3.16 0.66
N LEU A 52 5.13 -2.63 -0.41
CA LEU A 52 4.07 -1.62 -0.41
C LEU A 52 2.83 -2.24 -1.05
N THR A 53 1.80 -2.49 -0.25
CA THR A 53 0.57 -3.14 -0.72
C THR A 53 -0.60 -2.18 -0.66
N VAL A 54 -1.25 -1.94 -1.79
CA VAL A 54 -2.47 -1.15 -1.88
C VAL A 54 -3.66 -2.05 -1.60
N PHE A 55 -4.54 -1.60 -0.71
CA PHE A 55 -5.80 -2.24 -0.38
C PHE A 55 -6.96 -1.28 -0.60
N HIS A 56 -8.14 -1.85 -0.81
CA HIS A 56 -9.42 -1.18 -0.65
C HIS A 56 -9.97 -1.48 0.74
N ASP A 57 -10.12 -0.43 1.55
CA ASP A 57 -10.75 -0.44 2.88
C ASP A 57 -12.22 -0.87 2.76
N ALA A 58 -12.50 -2.12 3.11
CA ALA A 58 -13.81 -2.72 2.95
C ALA A 58 -14.67 -2.44 4.19
N ALA A 59 -15.97 -2.20 3.99
CA ALA A 59 -16.89 -1.97 5.10
C ALA A 59 -16.96 -3.18 6.08
N ILE A 60 -16.65 -4.38 5.59
CA ILE A 60 -16.56 -5.61 6.38
C ILE A 60 -15.25 -6.31 6.00
N PRO A 61 -14.31 -6.52 6.94
CA PRO A 61 -13.06 -7.21 6.67
C PRO A 61 -13.26 -8.64 6.12
N PRO A 62 -12.29 -9.17 5.35
CA PRO A 62 -10.98 -8.58 5.07
C PRO A 62 -11.02 -7.47 4.02
N ASP A 63 -10.03 -6.57 4.06
CA ASP A 63 -9.83 -5.56 3.03
C ASP A 63 -9.39 -6.20 1.71
N ASP A 64 -9.85 -5.63 0.60
CA ASP A 64 -9.62 -6.20 -0.72
C ASP A 64 -8.22 -5.81 -1.22
N PHE A 65 -7.42 -6.81 -1.59
CA PHE A 65 -6.14 -6.59 -2.25
C PHE A 65 -6.32 -5.90 -3.60
N VAL A 66 -5.56 -4.83 -3.84
CA VAL A 66 -5.57 -4.11 -5.13
C VAL A 66 -4.29 -4.38 -5.89
N ALA A 67 -3.14 -4.10 -5.28
CA ALA A 67 -1.84 -4.23 -5.92
C ALA A 67 -0.72 -4.34 -4.88
N ASN A 68 0.43 -4.87 -5.30
CA ASN A 68 1.64 -4.89 -4.48
C ASN A 68 2.85 -4.46 -5.31
N CYS A 69 3.77 -3.78 -4.65
CA CYS A 69 5.12 -3.54 -5.13
C CYS A 69 6.10 -4.07 -4.08
N ASN A 70 7.04 -4.89 -4.51
CA ASN A 70 8.11 -5.39 -3.66
C ASN A 70 9.45 -4.87 -4.20
N ILE A 71 10.20 -4.20 -3.33
CA ILE A 71 11.44 -3.50 -3.65
C ILE A 71 12.56 -4.13 -2.81
N PRO A 72 13.49 -4.85 -3.44
CA PRO A 72 14.70 -5.30 -2.75
C PRO A 72 15.49 -4.09 -2.23
N PHE A 73 15.92 -4.13 -0.97
CA PHE A 73 16.77 -3.07 -0.41
C PHE A 73 18.09 -2.94 -1.19
N GLU A 74 18.59 -4.02 -1.79
CA GLU A 74 19.77 -4.00 -2.65
C GLU A 74 19.62 -3.08 -3.86
N ASP A 75 18.42 -2.98 -4.44
CA ASP A 75 18.14 -2.10 -5.57
C ASP A 75 18.11 -0.62 -5.15
N MET A 76 17.73 -0.34 -3.89
CA MET A 76 17.72 1.02 -3.33
C MET A 76 19.12 1.50 -2.90
N MET A 77 20.05 0.58 -2.66
CA MET A 77 21.41 0.90 -2.20
C MET A 77 22.37 1.24 -3.34
N GLN A 78 22.01 0.98 -4.60
CA GLN A 78 22.85 1.31 -5.75
C GLN A 78 22.72 2.80 -6.09
N ARG A 79 23.86 3.51 -6.06
CA ARG A 79 24.02 4.89 -6.52
C ARG A 79 24.73 4.94 -7.87
#